data_AF-A0A435EDP9-F1
#
_entry.id   AF-A0A435EDP9-F1
#
_cell.length_a   1.000
_cell.length_b   1.000
_cell.length_c   1.000
_cell.angle_alpha   90.00
_cell.angle_beta   90.00
_cell.angle_gamma   90.00
#
_symmetry.space_group_name_H-M   'P 1'
#
loop_
_entity.id
_entity.type
_entity.pdbx_description
1 polymer ?
#
loop_
_entity_poly.entity_id
_entity_poly.type
_entity_poly.pdbx_seq_one_letter_code
_entity_poly.pdbx_strand_id
1 'polypeptide(L)'
;MQEFLIPAKPDLQAARETWLKTLAHERRLSPETVEAYERDTRQFLHFLTGHRGGPPGISDIADLRPADLRGFLAKRRNDGAGARTLGRGLAGIRSLLRFLEKRGLVNAAGAIALRAPRQPK
;
A
#
# COMPACT_ATOMS: atom_id res chain seq x y z
N MET A 1 -4.72 -14.60 6.56
CA MET A 1 -3.96 -13.33 6.68
C MET A 1 -3.95 -13.00 8.17
N GLN A 2 -2.83 -12.59 8.78
CA GLN A 2 -2.85 -12.22 10.20
C GLN A 2 -3.76 -10.99 10.36
N GLU A 3 -4.79 -11.14 11.19
CA GLU A 3 -5.80 -10.12 11.41
C GLU A 3 -5.37 -9.29 12.62
N PHE A 4 -4.76 -8.13 12.34
CA PHE A 4 -4.37 -7.18 13.36
C PHE A 4 -5.51 -6.19 13.56
N LEU A 5 -5.93 -6.01 14.81
CA LEU A 5 -6.97 -5.02 15.16
C LEU A 5 -6.54 -3.59 14.79
N ILE A 6 -5.24 -3.31 14.86
CA ILE A 6 -4.64 -2.02 14.49
C ILE A 6 -3.56 -2.29 13.43
N PRO A 7 -3.87 -2.11 12.13
CA PRO A 7 -2.90 -2.37 11.07
C PRO A 7 -2.01 -1.16 10.72
N ALA A 8 -2.23 -0.01 11.34
CA ALA A 8 -1.40 1.19 11.21
C ALA A 8 -1.70 2.18 12.35
N LYS A 9 -0.72 3.04 12.68
CA LYS A 9 -0.87 4.13 13.65
C LYS A 9 -1.88 5.19 13.15
N PRO A 10 -2.47 5.99 14.06
CA PRO A 10 -3.57 6.92 13.71
C PRO A 10 -3.20 7.95 12.63
N ASP A 11 -1.95 8.41 12.62
CA ASP A 11 -1.42 9.35 11.63
C ASP A 11 -1.51 8.80 10.20
N LEU A 12 -1.07 7.56 10.00
CA LEU A 12 -1.10 6.88 8.71
C LEU A 12 -2.52 6.49 8.31
N GLN A 13 -3.36 6.09 9.26
CA GLN A 13 -4.78 5.79 9.01
C GLN A 13 -5.53 7.03 8.49
N ALA A 14 -5.39 8.16 9.17
CA ALA A 14 -6.01 9.42 8.78
C ALA A 14 -5.54 9.89 7.39
N ALA A 15 -4.24 9.75 7.10
CA ALA A 15 -3.69 10.08 5.79
C ALA A 15 -4.26 9.17 4.68
N ARG A 16 -4.38 7.86 4.95
CA ARG A 16 -4.97 6.89 4.02
C ARG A 16 -6.46 7.16 3.77
N GLU A 17 -7.24 7.49 4.79
CA GLU A 17 -8.66 7.85 4.62
C GLU A 17 -8.82 9.11 3.77
N THR A 18 -7.99 10.12 4.03
CA THR A 18 -7.98 11.36 3.24
C THR A 18 -7.65 11.06 1.78
N TRP A 19 -6.66 10.21 1.53
CA TRP A 19 -6.30 9.77 0.19
C TRP A 19 -7.47 9.07 -0.53
N LEU A 20 -8.16 8.14 0.12
CA LEU A 20 -9.32 7.45 -0.46
C LEU A 20 -10.44 8.43 -0.82
N LYS A 21 -10.72 9.41 0.04
CA LYS A 21 -11.66 10.50 -0.24
C LYS A 21 -11.23 11.32 -1.46
N THR A 22 -9.96 11.71 -1.55
CA THR A 22 -9.41 12.41 -2.72
C THR A 22 -9.56 11.58 -4.01
N LEU A 23 -9.37 10.26 -3.95
CA LEU A 23 -9.58 9.39 -5.12
C LEU A 23 -11.04 9.38 -5.59
N ALA A 24 -11.99 9.33 -4.66
CA ALA A 24 -13.41 9.32 -4.97
C ALA A 24 -13.91 10.69 -5.48
N HIS A 25 -13.52 11.79 -4.82
CA HIS A 25 -14.09 13.11 -5.08
C HIS A 25 -13.31 13.91 -6.13
N GLU A 26 -11.99 14.01 -5.98
CA GLU A 26 -11.16 14.86 -6.85
C GLU A 26 -10.76 14.14 -8.12
N ARG A 27 -10.41 12.85 -8.03
CA ARG A 27 -10.00 12.03 -9.18
C ARG A 27 -11.17 11.30 -9.84
N ARG A 28 -12.35 11.30 -9.20
CA ARG A 28 -13.58 10.67 -9.69
C ARG A 28 -13.38 9.22 -10.16
N LEU A 29 -12.54 8.46 -9.45
CA LEU A 29 -12.39 7.04 -9.74
C LEU A 29 -13.68 6.30 -9.41
N SER A 30 -13.96 5.20 -10.13
CA SER A 30 -15.15 4.40 -9.85
C SER A 30 -15.14 3.88 -8.39
N PRO A 31 -16.31 3.74 -7.75
CA PRO A 31 -16.40 3.18 -6.39
C PRO A 31 -15.68 1.84 -6.25
N GLU A 32 -15.80 0.98 -7.26
CA GLU A 32 -15.11 -0.31 -7.32
C GLU A 32 -13.59 -0.18 -7.30
N THR A 33 -13.05 0.84 -7.98
CA THR A 33 -11.59 1.10 -8.00
C THR A 33 -11.13 1.61 -6.64
N VAL A 34 -11.91 2.48 -6.00
CA VAL A 34 -11.61 3.00 -4.65
C VAL A 34 -11.62 1.87 -3.63
N GLU A 35 -12.63 1.00 -3.66
CA GLU A 35 -12.72 -0.18 -2.78
C GLU A 35 -11.57 -1.16 -3.03
N ALA A 36 -11.23 -1.38 -4.30
CA ALA A 36 -10.08 -2.21 -4.66
C ALA A 36 -8.77 -1.68 -4.06
N TYR A 37 -8.55 -0.35 -4.11
CA TYR A 37 -7.36 0.30 -3.55
C TYR A 37 -7.38 0.35 -2.01
N GLU A 38 -8.55 0.55 -1.41
CA GLU A 38 -8.79 0.42 0.02
C GLU A 38 -8.32 -0.98 0.48
N ARG A 39 -8.85 -2.03 -0.15
CA ARG A 39 -8.55 -3.42 0.20
C ARG A 39 -7.06 -3.71 0.06
N ASP A 40 -6.45 -3.30 -1.04
CA ASP A 40 -5.04 -3.59 -1.31
C ASP A 40 -4.10 -2.88 -0.32
N THR A 41 -4.37 -1.61 -0.02
CA THR A 41 -3.57 -0.85 0.95
C THR A 41 -3.78 -1.37 2.37
N ARG A 42 -4.99 -1.81 2.74
CA ARG A 42 -5.25 -2.50 4.01
C ARG A 42 -4.38 -3.76 4.13
N GLN A 43 -4.39 -4.63 3.11
CA GLN A 43 -3.58 -5.85 3.10
C GLN A 43 -2.08 -5.56 3.27
N PHE A 44 -1.59 -4.48 2.65
CA PHE A 44 -0.20 -4.04 2.80
C PHE A 44 0.12 -3.59 4.23
N LEU A 45 -0.76 -2.82 4.85
CA LEU A 45 -0.59 -2.35 6.23
C LEU A 45 -0.61 -3.52 7.24
N HIS A 46 -1.50 -4.50 7.06
CA HIS A 46 -1.48 -5.75 7.83
C HIS A 46 -0.16 -6.52 7.66
N PHE A 47 0.34 -6.62 6.43
CA PHE A 47 1.63 -7.25 6.18
C PHE A 47 2.76 -6.50 6.89
N LEU A 48 2.84 -5.18 6.77
CA LEU A 48 3.87 -4.38 7.43
C LEU A 48 3.82 -4.51 8.95
N THR A 49 2.61 -4.57 9.52
CA THR A 49 2.42 -4.75 10.96
C THR A 49 3.08 -6.04 11.45
N GLY A 50 2.82 -7.17 10.78
CA GLY A 50 3.47 -8.43 11.12
C GLY A 50 4.97 -8.46 10.75
N HIS A 51 5.36 -7.81 9.66
CA HIS A 51 6.73 -7.84 9.15
C HIS A 51 7.71 -6.98 9.97
N ARG A 52 7.24 -5.85 10.52
CA ARG A 52 8.05 -4.94 11.35
C ARG A 52 7.81 -5.10 12.86
N GLY A 53 6.91 -6.00 13.26
CA GLY A 53 6.61 -6.27 14.68
C GLY A 53 5.73 -5.22 15.35
N GLY A 54 5.02 -4.40 14.59
CA GLY A 54 4.12 -3.37 15.12
C GLY A 54 3.47 -2.52 14.03
N PRO A 55 2.34 -1.83 14.34
CA PRO A 55 1.62 -1.04 13.35
C PRO A 55 2.48 0.11 12.82
N PRO A 56 2.62 0.26 11.48
CA PRO A 56 3.39 1.35 10.88
C PRO A 56 2.67 2.70 11.03
N GLY A 57 3.43 3.77 11.27
CA GLY A 57 3.01 5.16 11.07
C GLY A 57 3.67 5.81 9.86
N ILE A 58 3.48 7.12 9.70
CA ILE A 58 4.05 7.88 8.58
C ILE A 58 5.59 7.78 8.56
N SER A 59 6.25 7.87 9.71
CA SER A 59 7.71 7.72 9.82
C SER A 59 8.19 6.35 9.31
N ASP A 60 7.47 5.28 9.65
CA ASP A 60 7.79 3.92 9.20
C ASP A 60 7.61 3.76 7.69
N ILE A 61 6.67 4.51 7.09
CA ILE A 61 6.48 4.58 5.63
C ILE A 61 7.55 5.45 4.96
N ALA A 62 8.09 6.46 5.65
CA ALA A 62 9.23 7.24 5.15
C ALA A 62 10.50 6.37 5.07
N ASP A 63 10.68 5.45 6.00
CA ASP A 63 11.79 4.48 6.04
C ASP A 63 11.50 3.17 5.28
N LEU A 64 10.51 3.19 4.38
CA LEU A 64 10.12 2.02 3.62
C LEU A 64 11.19 1.64 2.60
N ARG A 65 11.69 0.41 2.68
CA ARG A 65 12.73 -0.09 1.78
C ARG A 65 12.10 -0.87 0.62
N PRO A 66 12.76 -0.92 -0.55
CA PRO A 66 12.32 -1.77 -1.66
C PRO A 66 12.16 -3.25 -1.27
N ALA A 67 12.95 -3.73 -0.30
CA ALA A 67 12.84 -5.08 0.22
C ALA A 67 11.48 -5.36 0.89
N ASP A 68 10.91 -4.38 1.59
CA ASP A 68 9.64 -4.53 2.29
C ASP A 68 8.48 -4.71 1.28
N LEU A 69 8.50 -3.95 0.17
CA LEU A 69 7.55 -4.11 -0.93
C LEU A 69 7.72 -5.45 -1.66
N ARG A 70 8.96 -5.90 -1.89
CA ARG A 70 9.21 -7.23 -2.48
C ARG A 70 8.70 -8.34 -1.56
N GLY A 71 8.93 -8.22 -0.25
CA GLY A 71 8.42 -9.15 0.76
C GLY A 71 6.91 -9.24 0.73
N PHE A 72 6.22 -8.10 0.64
CA PHE A 72 4.76 -8.07 0.50
C PHE A 72 4.28 -8.81 -0.76
N LEU A 73 4.87 -8.51 -1.92
CA LEU A 73 4.47 -9.15 -3.18
C LEU A 73 4.75 -10.65 -3.18
N ALA A 74 5.88 -11.08 -2.61
CA ALA A 74 6.21 -12.49 -2.44
C ALA A 74 5.18 -13.19 -1.52
N LYS A 75 4.84 -12.58 -0.38
CA LYS A 75 3.82 -13.12 0.52
C LYS A 75 2.46 -13.25 -0.16
N ARG A 76 2.01 -12.21 -0.88
CA ARG A 76 0.72 -12.24 -1.60
C ARG A 76 0.70 -13.29 -2.70
N ARG A 77 1.82 -13.48 -3.42
CA ARG A 77 1.96 -14.55 -4.42
C ARG A 77 1.86 -15.92 -3.78
N ASN A 78 2.54 -16.14 -2.65
CA ASN A 78 2.46 -17.41 -1.92
C ASN A 78 1.06 -17.68 -1.36
N ASP A 79 0.29 -16.63 -1.07
CA ASP A 79 -1.13 -16.69 -0.69
C ASP A 79 -2.08 -16.88 -1.90
N GLY A 80 -1.55 -17.20 -3.09
CA GLY A 80 -2.32 -17.51 -4.29
C GLY A 80 -2.75 -16.31 -5.13
N ALA A 81 -2.26 -15.09 -4.84
CA ALA A 81 -2.60 -13.93 -5.65
C ALA A 81 -2.00 -14.02 -7.06
N GLY A 82 -2.88 -14.03 -8.07
CA GLY A 82 -2.47 -13.95 -9.47
C GLY A 82 -1.82 -12.61 -9.82
N ALA A 83 -1.10 -12.57 -10.94
CA ALA A 83 -0.27 -11.41 -11.30
C ALA A 83 -1.07 -10.12 -11.58
N ARG A 84 -2.30 -10.23 -12.09
CA ARG A 84 -3.23 -9.07 -12.22
C ARG A 84 -3.54 -8.45 -10.86
N THR A 85 -3.82 -9.27 -9.85
CA THR A 85 -4.09 -8.83 -8.47
C THR A 85 -2.85 -8.19 -7.85
N LEU A 86 -1.67 -8.80 -8.04
CA LEU A 86 -0.40 -8.23 -7.58
C LEU A 86 -0.10 -6.87 -8.24
N GLY A 87 -0.34 -6.75 -9.55
CA GLY A 87 -0.16 -5.50 -10.30
C GLY A 87 -1.09 -4.39 -9.80
N ARG A 88 -2.37 -4.69 -9.58
CA ARG A 88 -3.34 -3.75 -8.99
C ARG A 88 -2.95 -3.33 -7.58
N GLY A 89 -2.56 -4.28 -6.73
CA GLY A 89 -2.10 -4.02 -5.38
C GLY A 89 -0.93 -3.05 -5.33
N LEU A 90 0.06 -3.27 -6.20
CA LEU A 90 1.22 -2.39 -6.28
C LEU A 90 0.85 -1.00 -6.83
N ALA A 91 -0.10 -0.90 -7.76
CA ALA A 91 -0.60 0.39 -8.26
C ALA A 91 -1.28 1.20 -7.14
N GLY A 92 -2.13 0.56 -6.33
CA GLY A 92 -2.77 1.18 -5.16
C GLY A 92 -1.74 1.68 -4.15
N ILE A 93 -0.75 0.86 -3.79
CA ILE A 93 0.32 1.24 -2.86
C ILE A 93 1.13 2.42 -3.39
N ARG A 94 1.55 2.41 -4.67
CA ARG A 94 2.27 3.54 -5.27
C ARG A 94 1.45 4.82 -5.28
N SER A 95 0.14 4.72 -5.51
CA SER A 95 -0.76 5.87 -5.48
C SER A 95 -0.83 6.50 -4.08
N LEU A 96 -0.93 5.67 -3.02
CA LEU A 96 -0.86 6.15 -1.63
C LEU A 96 0.49 6.81 -1.32
N LEU A 97 1.62 6.17 -1.68
CA LEU A 97 2.95 6.72 -1.43
C LEU A 97 3.17 8.08 -2.12
N ARG A 98 2.71 8.22 -3.38
CA ARG A 98 2.74 9.50 -4.10
C ARG A 98 1.87 10.57 -3.44
N PHE A 99 0.73 10.18 -2.87
CA PHE A 99 -0.12 11.12 -2.13
C PHE A 99 0.58 11.64 -0.87
N LEU A 100 1.25 10.77 -0.12
CA LEU A 100 2.03 11.14 1.06
C LEU A 100 3.24 12.02 0.69
N GLU A 101 3.93 11.68 -0.39
CA GLU A 101 5.07 12.44 -0.92
C GLU A 101 4.64 13.87 -1.34
N LYS A 102 3.52 14.01 -2.04
CA LYS A 102 2.96 15.33 -2.42
C LYS A 102 2.62 16.23 -1.22
N ARG A 103 2.43 15.64 -0.04
CA ARG A 103 2.18 16.36 1.22
C ARG A 103 3.45 16.58 2.05
N GLY A 104 4.62 16.18 1.53
CA GLY A 104 5.90 16.30 2.22
C GLY A 104 6.06 15.33 3.39
N LEU A 105 5.22 14.29 3.49
CA LEU A 105 5.18 13.38 4.64
C LEU A 105 6.19 12.23 4.51
N VAL A 106 6.56 11.85 3.28
CA VAL A 106 7.50 10.75 3.00
C VAL A 106 8.33 11.08 1.76
N ASN A 107 9.53 10.50 1.66
CA ASN A 107 10.29 10.45 0.40
C ASN A 107 10.08 9.08 -0.25
N ALA A 108 9.19 9.01 -1.24
CA ALA A 108 8.73 7.74 -1.80
C ALA A 108 9.58 7.26 -2.99
N ALA A 109 10.61 8.00 -3.41
CA ALA A 109 11.38 7.72 -4.63
C ALA A 109 11.93 6.30 -4.68
N GLY A 110 12.51 5.80 -3.58
CA GLY A 110 13.05 4.45 -3.48
C GLY A 110 11.99 3.35 -3.57
N ALA A 111 10.83 3.56 -2.95
CA ALA A 111 9.71 2.62 -2.94
C ALA A 111 8.97 2.57 -4.29
N ILE A 112 8.81 3.73 -4.95
CA ILE A 112 8.13 3.85 -6.25
C ILE A 112 8.93 3.19 -7.38
N ALA A 113 10.26 3.18 -7.29
CA ALA A 113 11.16 2.63 -8.31
C ALA A 113 11.07 1.10 -8.48
N LEU A 114 10.50 0.36 -7.52
CA LEU A 114 10.32 -1.08 -7.63
C LEU A 114 9.35 -1.42 -8.77
N ARG A 115 9.72 -2.28 -9.73
CA ARG A 115 8.82 -2.75 -10.80
C ARG A 115 7.93 -3.91 -10.34
N ALA A 116 6.71 -3.98 -10.89
CA ALA A 116 5.83 -5.14 -10.67
C ALA A 116 6.47 -6.39 -11.29
N PRO A 117 6.30 -7.59 -10.70
CA PRO A 117 6.69 -8.82 -11.36
C PRO A 117 5.97 -8.91 -12.72
N ARG A 118 6.76 -9.07 -13.79
CA ARG A 118 6.22 -9.23 -15.15
C ARG A 118 5.42 -10.53 -15.22
N GLN A 119 4.26 -10.49 -15.86
CA GLN A 119 3.57 -11.73 -16.22
C GLN A 119 4.43 -12.48 -17.24
N PRO A 120 4.77 -13.75 -17.01
CA PRO A 120 5.04 -14.63 -18.14
C PRO A 120 3.72 -14.73 -18.93
N LYS A 121 3.82 -14.57 -20.26
CA LYS A 121 2.71 -14.80 -21.20
C LYS A 121 2.22 -16.24 -21.09
#